data_AF-A0A2J8Q463-F1
#
_entry.id   AF-A0A2J8Q463-F1
#
_cell.length_a   1.000
_cell.length_b   1.000
_cell.length_c   1.000
_cell.angle_alpha   90.00
_cell.angle_beta   90.00
_cell.angle_gamma   90.00
#
_symmetry.space_group_name_H-M   'P 1'
#
loop_
_entity.id
_entity.type
_entity.pdbx_description
1 polymer ?
#
loop_
_entity_poly.entity_id
_entity_poly.type
_entity_poly.pdbx_seq_one_letter_code
_entity_poly.pdbx_strand_id
1 'polypeptide(L)'
;MGLHLRPYRVGLLPDGLLFLLLLLMLLADPALLAGRHPPVVLVPGDLGNQLEAKLDKPTVVHYLCSKKTESYFTIWLNLELLLPVIIDCWIDNIRLECSGAISAHYTSASQAQALLLPQTPDNWDYRLVYNKTSRATQFPDGVDVRVPGFGKTFSLEFLDPSKSSVGSYFHTMVESLVGWGYTRGEDVRGAPYDWRRAPTAAAGLEGQVYPGLRVTGCALGGRGQDPARPGFRRQQPDPSHR
;
A
#
# COMPACT_ATOMS: atom_id res chain seq x y z
N MET A 1 -30.83 -20.54 85.08
CA MET A 1 -30.89 -19.70 83.88
C MET A 1 -30.09 -20.40 82.79
N GLY A 2 -30.75 -21.24 81.98
CA GLY A 2 -30.09 -22.08 80.96
C GLY A 2 -30.14 -21.40 79.59
N LEU A 3 -28.98 -21.23 78.96
CA LEU A 3 -28.82 -20.62 77.64
C LEU A 3 -29.39 -21.52 76.54
N HIS A 4 -30.33 -20.98 75.77
CA HIS A 4 -30.96 -21.63 74.63
C HIS A 4 -30.07 -21.46 73.38
N LEU A 5 -29.23 -22.46 73.08
CA LEU A 5 -28.47 -22.51 71.83
C LEU A 5 -29.41 -22.88 70.66
N ARG A 6 -29.60 -21.97 69.71
CA ARG A 6 -30.25 -22.28 68.43
C ARG A 6 -29.27 -23.05 67.53
N PRO A 7 -29.68 -24.15 66.88
CA PRO A 7 -28.87 -24.78 65.85
C PRO A 7 -28.92 -23.95 64.57
N TYR A 8 -27.75 -23.65 64.00
CA TYR A 8 -27.63 -23.12 62.65
C TYR A 8 -28.03 -24.22 61.66
N ARG A 9 -29.08 -23.98 60.87
CA ARG A 9 -29.41 -24.79 59.69
C ARG A 9 -28.38 -24.48 58.60
N VAL A 10 -27.45 -25.39 58.37
CA VAL A 10 -26.67 -25.43 57.13
C VAL A 10 -27.61 -25.95 56.05
N GLY A 11 -28.10 -25.06 55.18
CA GLY A 11 -28.88 -25.44 54.02
C GLY A 11 -28.00 -26.19 53.03
N LEU A 12 -28.23 -27.49 52.89
CA LEU A 12 -27.62 -28.34 51.89
C LEU A 12 -28.29 -28.01 50.54
N LEU A 13 -27.61 -27.23 49.70
CA LEU A 13 -28.05 -26.98 48.32
C LEU A 13 -28.03 -28.33 47.58
N PRO A 14 -29.08 -28.71 46.82
CA PRO A 14 -29.09 -29.98 46.11
C PRO A 14 -27.99 -29.98 45.04
N ASP A 15 -27.08 -30.96 45.11
CA ASP A 15 -25.91 -31.09 44.23
C ASP A 15 -26.25 -30.98 42.72
N GLY A 16 -27.48 -31.36 42.34
CA GLY A 16 -27.98 -31.24 40.98
C GLY A 16 -28.18 -29.81 40.48
N LEU A 17 -28.48 -28.84 41.35
CA LEU A 17 -28.63 -27.44 40.95
C LEU A 17 -27.27 -26.81 40.62
N LEU A 18 -26.22 -27.17 41.38
CA LEU A 18 -24.86 -26.71 41.12
C LEU A 18 -24.34 -27.30 39.80
N PHE A 19 -24.62 -28.58 39.54
CA PHE A 19 -24.25 -29.23 38.28
C PHE A 19 -25.00 -28.64 37.07
N LEU A 20 -26.29 -28.33 37.22
CA LEU A 20 -27.10 -27.69 36.17
C LEU A 20 -26.62 -26.26 35.90
N LEU A 21 -26.30 -25.49 36.94
CA LEU A 21 -25.72 -24.15 36.81
C LEU A 21 -24.34 -24.21 36.15
N LEU A 22 -23.50 -25.18 36.53
CA LEU A 22 -22.18 -25.38 35.89
C LEU A 22 -22.32 -25.76 34.41
N LEU A 23 -23.28 -26.62 34.06
CA LEU A 23 -23.60 -26.99 32.69
C LEU A 23 -24.15 -25.81 31.89
N LEU A 24 -25.03 -24.98 32.49
CA LEU A 24 -25.50 -23.74 31.87
C LEU A 24 -24.36 -22.75 31.65
N MET A 25 -23.41 -22.61 32.59
CA MET A 25 -22.24 -21.75 32.43
C MET A 25 -21.27 -22.29 31.37
N LEU A 26 -21.17 -23.62 31.20
CA LEU A 26 -20.35 -24.25 30.15
C LEU A 26 -20.99 -24.14 28.75
N LEU A 27 -22.33 -24.20 28.67
CA LEU A 27 -23.09 -24.02 27.41
C LEU A 27 -23.29 -22.54 27.06
N ALA A 28 -23.26 -21.65 28.05
CA ALA A 28 -23.28 -20.21 27.89
C ALA A 28 -21.88 -19.61 27.80
N ASP A 29 -20.84 -20.43 27.65
CA ASP A 29 -19.48 -19.94 27.46
C ASP A 29 -19.46 -19.14 26.14
N PRO A 30 -19.43 -17.79 26.20
CA PRO A 30 -19.48 -16.97 25.00
C PRO A 30 -18.22 -17.17 24.15
N ALA A 31 -17.17 -17.78 24.73
CA ALA A 31 -15.95 -18.15 24.05
C ALA A 31 -16.16 -19.26 22.99
N LEU A 32 -17.19 -20.11 23.13
CA LEU A 32 -17.46 -21.18 22.16
C LEU A 32 -18.18 -20.66 20.89
N LEU A 33 -18.88 -19.52 21.00
CA LEU A 33 -19.48 -18.78 19.88
C LEU A 33 -18.55 -17.70 19.30
N ALA A 34 -17.39 -17.44 19.91
CA ALA A 34 -16.33 -16.68 19.28
C ALA A 34 -15.68 -17.56 18.20
N GLY A 35 -16.40 -17.80 17.11
CA GLY A 35 -15.85 -18.31 15.86
C GLY A 35 -14.80 -17.33 15.38
N ARG A 36 -13.57 -17.47 15.87
CA ARG A 36 -12.46 -16.59 15.51
C ARG A 36 -12.19 -16.78 14.02
N HIS A 37 -12.71 -15.86 13.23
CA HIS A 37 -12.40 -15.76 11.81
C HIS A 37 -10.86 -15.66 11.65
N PRO A 38 -10.27 -16.32 10.63
CA PRO A 38 -8.84 -16.17 10.38
C PRO A 38 -8.53 -14.72 10.00
N PRO A 39 -7.37 -14.17 10.41
CA PRO A 39 -6.98 -12.82 10.01
C PRO A 39 -6.79 -12.74 8.49
N VAL A 40 -7.22 -11.63 7.90
CA VAL A 40 -7.22 -11.35 6.47
C VAL A 40 -6.21 -10.24 6.16
N VAL A 41 -5.35 -10.47 5.17
CA VAL A 41 -4.45 -9.46 4.61
C VAL A 41 -4.84 -9.20 3.16
N LEU A 42 -5.14 -7.95 2.85
CA LEU A 42 -5.56 -7.47 1.53
C LEU A 42 -4.35 -6.91 0.79
N VAL A 43 -3.98 -7.54 -0.33
CA VAL A 43 -2.93 -7.07 -1.22
C VAL A 43 -3.60 -6.48 -2.46
N PRO A 44 -3.44 -5.18 -2.74
CA PRO A 44 -4.05 -4.56 -3.91
C PRO A 44 -3.35 -4.98 -5.21
N GLY A 45 -3.95 -4.60 -6.34
CA GLY A 45 -3.33 -4.73 -7.66
C GLY A 45 -2.60 -3.46 -8.08
N ASP A 46 -2.25 -3.37 -9.36
CA ASP A 46 -1.74 -2.13 -9.95
C ASP A 46 -2.77 -1.00 -9.81
N LEU A 47 -2.28 0.22 -9.54
CA LEU A 47 -3.11 1.38 -9.20
C LEU A 47 -4.00 1.22 -7.95
N GLY A 48 -3.90 0.10 -7.23
CA GLY A 48 -4.88 -0.34 -6.24
C GLY A 48 -4.70 0.19 -4.82
N ASN A 49 -3.77 1.11 -4.59
CA ASN A 49 -3.66 1.85 -3.34
C ASN A 49 -3.17 3.27 -3.56
N GLN A 50 -3.48 4.14 -2.60
CA GLN A 50 -3.00 5.50 -2.58
C GLN A 50 -1.47 5.59 -2.64
N LEU A 51 -0.97 6.66 -3.24
CA LEU A 51 0.41 7.12 -3.13
C LEU A 51 0.43 8.57 -2.69
N GLU A 52 1.43 8.93 -1.90
CA GLU A 52 1.66 10.30 -1.47
C GLU A 52 3.03 10.79 -1.95
N ALA A 53 3.12 12.06 -2.33
CA ALA A 53 4.36 12.68 -2.77
C ALA A 53 4.68 13.95 -1.98
N LYS A 54 5.98 14.26 -1.86
CA LYS A 54 6.48 15.55 -1.38
C LYS A 54 7.51 16.09 -2.37
N LEU A 55 7.44 17.40 -2.65
CA LEU A 55 8.24 18.05 -3.71
C LEU A 55 9.22 19.06 -3.12
N ASP A 56 10.43 19.09 -3.69
CA ASP A 56 11.45 20.13 -3.58
C ASP A 56 12.28 20.13 -4.89
N LYS A 57 11.59 20.36 -6.02
CA LYS A 57 12.12 20.20 -7.38
C LYS A 57 12.96 21.39 -7.82
N PRO A 58 14.09 21.17 -8.52
CA PRO A 58 14.91 22.25 -9.06
C PRO A 58 14.19 22.99 -10.21
N THR A 59 13.51 22.23 -11.07
CA THR A 59 12.82 22.70 -12.26
C THR A 59 11.44 22.05 -12.37
N VAL A 60 10.58 22.64 -13.18
CA VAL A 60 9.24 22.13 -13.49
C VAL A 60 8.99 22.26 -14.99
N VAL A 61 8.14 21.37 -15.51
CA VAL A 61 7.77 21.34 -16.94
C VAL A 61 6.95 22.55 -17.39
N HIS A 62 6.14 23.11 -16.48
CA HIS A 62 5.31 24.28 -16.76
C HIS A 62 5.20 25.17 -15.51
N TYR A 63 4.94 26.47 -15.71
CA TYR A 63 4.87 27.45 -14.61
C TYR A 63 3.72 27.19 -13.62
N LEU A 64 2.71 26.41 -14.04
CA LEU A 64 1.59 25.99 -13.20
C LEU A 64 1.96 24.85 -12.22
N CYS A 65 3.08 24.16 -12.43
CA CYS A 65 3.46 23.04 -11.60
C CYS A 65 4.15 23.50 -10.30
N SER A 66 3.78 22.89 -9.18
CA SER A 66 4.41 23.16 -7.90
C SER A 66 5.86 22.66 -7.86
N LYS A 67 6.79 23.57 -7.55
CA LYS A 67 8.18 23.20 -7.27
C LYS A 67 8.34 22.55 -5.89
N LYS A 68 7.60 23.03 -4.89
CA LYS A 68 7.79 22.65 -3.49
C LYS A 68 6.46 22.45 -2.78
N THR A 69 6.42 21.47 -1.88
CA THR A 69 5.28 21.26 -0.96
C THR A 69 5.78 21.16 0.48
N GLU A 70 5.04 21.74 1.42
CA GLU A 70 5.39 21.70 2.84
C GLU A 70 5.19 20.30 3.44
N SER A 71 4.06 19.67 3.11
CA SER A 71 3.70 18.32 3.52
C SER A 71 3.60 17.37 2.33
N TYR A 72 3.44 16.08 2.64
CA TYR A 72 3.01 15.11 1.65
C TYR A 72 1.57 15.41 1.23
N PHE A 73 1.27 15.19 -0.05
CA PHE A 73 -0.07 15.23 -0.61
C PHE A 73 -0.36 13.92 -1.36
N THR A 74 -1.64 13.57 -1.49
CA THR A 74 -2.05 12.40 -2.27
C THR A 74 -1.82 12.66 -3.76
N ILE A 75 -0.84 11.98 -4.33
CA ILE A 75 -0.53 12.04 -5.77
C ILE A 75 -1.35 11.01 -6.56
N TRP A 76 -1.81 9.95 -5.90
CA TRP A 76 -2.73 8.97 -6.47
C TRP A 76 -3.74 8.50 -5.41
N LEU A 77 -5.05 8.48 -5.68
CA LEU A 77 -5.76 9.10 -6.79
C LEU A 77 -6.18 10.53 -6.39
N ASN A 78 -5.93 11.50 -7.27
CA ASN A 78 -6.46 12.85 -7.13
C ASN A 78 -6.91 13.33 -8.52
N LEU A 79 -8.22 13.49 -8.70
CA LEU A 79 -8.82 13.82 -10.00
C LEU A 79 -8.45 15.21 -10.50
N GLU A 80 -8.14 16.15 -9.61
CA GLU A 80 -7.72 17.51 -9.98
C GLU A 80 -6.34 17.49 -10.67
N LEU A 81 -5.48 16.54 -10.30
CA LEU A 81 -4.16 16.35 -10.91
C LEU A 81 -4.23 15.72 -12.32
N LEU A 82 -5.40 15.21 -12.72
CA LEU A 82 -5.63 14.57 -14.02
C LEU A 82 -6.33 15.48 -15.04
N LEU A 83 -6.59 16.74 -14.67
CA LEU A 83 -7.16 17.72 -15.59
C LEU A 83 -6.16 18.07 -16.71
N PRO A 84 -6.65 18.46 -17.91
CA PRO A 84 -5.79 18.94 -18.99
C PRO A 84 -4.86 20.06 -18.49
N VAL A 85 -3.62 20.11 -18.99
CA VAL A 85 -2.52 20.98 -18.54
C VAL A 85 -1.90 20.60 -17.19
N ILE A 86 -2.68 20.15 -16.19
CA ILE A 86 -2.15 19.74 -14.88
C ILE A 86 -1.56 18.32 -14.93
N ILE A 87 -2.08 17.48 -15.81
CA ILE A 87 -1.61 16.10 -16.00
C ILE A 87 -0.11 16.01 -16.30
N ASP A 88 0.48 17.02 -16.97
CA ASP A 88 1.92 17.06 -17.22
C ASP A 88 2.72 17.22 -15.93
N CYS A 89 2.22 18.03 -14.97
CA CYS A 89 2.80 18.13 -13.64
C CYS A 89 2.71 16.79 -12.89
N TRP A 90 1.58 16.08 -13.03
CA TRP A 90 1.40 14.77 -12.40
C TRP A 90 2.37 13.73 -12.98
N ILE A 91 2.48 13.65 -14.31
CA ILE A 91 3.42 12.76 -15.01
C ILE A 91 4.86 13.05 -14.56
N ASP A 92 5.26 14.31 -14.50
CA ASP A 92 6.62 14.73 -14.12
C ASP A 92 6.96 14.37 -12.65
N ASN A 93 5.95 14.17 -11.80
CA ASN A 93 6.13 13.79 -10.40
C ASN A 93 6.05 12.28 -10.19
N ILE A 94 5.14 11.58 -10.88
CA ILE A 94 4.89 10.15 -10.65
C ILE A 94 5.77 9.23 -11.52
N ARG A 95 6.48 9.75 -12.52
CA ARG A 95 7.39 8.94 -13.34
C ARG A 95 8.51 8.31 -12.51
N LEU A 96 9.05 7.20 -13.02
CA LEU A 96 10.29 6.60 -12.52
C LEU A 96 11.40 6.83 -13.53
N GLU A 97 12.58 7.18 -13.05
CA GLU A 97 13.78 7.37 -13.86
C GLU A 97 14.68 6.14 -13.77
N CYS A 98 15.10 5.63 -14.93
CA CYS A 98 15.92 4.43 -15.03
C CYS A 98 17.40 4.82 -15.18
N SER A 99 18.26 4.31 -14.30
CA SER A 99 19.70 4.61 -14.33
C SER A 99 20.53 3.77 -15.32
N GLY A 100 19.90 2.93 -16.15
CA GLY A 100 20.55 2.09 -17.15
C GLY A 100 20.07 2.41 -18.56
N ALA A 101 20.97 2.35 -19.54
CA ALA A 101 20.60 2.47 -20.96
C ALA A 101 19.75 1.26 -21.37
N ILE A 102 18.56 1.48 -21.93
CA ILE A 102 17.81 0.45 -22.64
C ILE A 102 18.52 0.25 -23.98
N SER A 103 19.49 -0.68 -24.03
CA SER A 103 20.02 -1.14 -25.31
C SER A 103 19.17 -2.30 -25.79
N ALA A 104 18.22 -2.02 -26.68
CA ALA A 104 17.53 -3.06 -27.44
C ALA A 104 18.47 -3.52 -28.57
N HIS A 105 19.25 -4.57 -28.33
CA HIS A 105 19.95 -5.26 -29.40
C HIS A 105 18.96 -6.16 -30.14
N TYR A 106 18.45 -5.69 -31.28
CA TYR A 106 17.72 -6.55 -32.22
C TYR A 106 18.73 -7.44 -32.96
N THR A 107 18.51 -8.76 -32.92
CA THR A 107 19.36 -9.76 -33.58
C THR A 107 19.10 -9.93 -35.07
N SER A 108 18.20 -9.14 -35.66
CA SER A 108 17.96 -9.14 -37.11
C SER A 108 17.60 -7.75 -37.64
N ALA A 109 18.21 -7.41 -38.78
CA ALA A 109 18.04 -6.13 -39.46
C ALA A 109 16.65 -5.94 -40.12
N SER A 110 15.71 -6.88 -39.96
CA SER A 110 14.37 -6.84 -40.56
C SER A 110 13.28 -6.34 -39.61
N GLN A 111 13.59 -6.06 -38.34
CA GLN A 111 12.61 -5.51 -37.37
C GLN A 111 13.15 -4.32 -36.57
N ALA A 112 14.24 -3.70 -37.01
CA ALA A 112 14.60 -2.36 -36.56
C ALA A 112 13.69 -1.33 -37.24
N GLN A 113 12.37 -1.43 -37.05
CA GLN A 113 11.55 -0.24 -37.02
C GLN A 113 11.97 0.43 -35.70
N ALA A 114 13.01 1.28 -35.78
CA ALA A 114 13.12 2.35 -34.82
C ALA A 114 11.72 2.98 -34.78
N LEU A 115 11.04 2.89 -33.64
CA LEU A 115 9.96 3.81 -33.33
C LEU A 115 10.63 5.19 -33.26
N LEU A 116 10.83 5.75 -34.46
CA LEU A 116 10.99 7.16 -34.72
C LEU A 116 9.67 7.76 -34.28
N LEU A 117 9.53 8.03 -32.98
CA LEU A 117 8.62 9.07 -32.57
C LEU A 117 9.22 10.37 -33.12
N PRO A 118 8.48 11.11 -33.97
CA PRO A 118 8.92 12.38 -34.50
C PRO A 118 9.33 13.30 -33.35
N GLN A 119 10.48 13.95 -33.49
CA GLN A 119 10.89 15.05 -32.63
C GLN A 119 9.88 16.19 -32.79
N THR A 120 8.91 16.28 -31.90
CA THR A 120 8.10 17.50 -31.75
C THR A 120 8.93 18.57 -31.03
N PRO A 121 8.81 19.86 -31.40
CA PRO A 121 9.72 20.93 -30.98
C PRO A 121 9.46 21.47 -29.56
N ASP A 122 8.94 20.66 -28.65
CA ASP A 122 8.70 21.03 -27.26
C ASP A 122 9.65 20.21 -26.38
N ASN A 123 10.81 20.81 -26.12
CA ASN A 123 11.94 20.24 -25.39
C ASN A 123 11.59 19.92 -23.92
N TRP A 124 11.03 18.73 -23.66
CA TRP A 124 11.10 18.11 -22.34
C TRP A 124 12.39 17.26 -22.30
N ASP A 125 13.49 17.88 -21.89
CA ASP A 125 14.74 17.16 -21.64
C ASP A 125 14.54 16.18 -20.48
N TYR A 126 14.17 14.93 -20.80
CA TYR A 126 14.26 13.80 -19.89
C TYR A 126 15.73 13.41 -19.76
N ARG A 127 16.49 14.19 -18.99
CA ARG A 127 17.90 13.90 -18.72
C ARG A 127 18.01 12.62 -17.87
N LEU A 128 18.13 11.47 -18.53
CA LEU A 128 18.39 10.20 -17.86
C LEU A 128 19.81 10.22 -17.26
N VAL A 129 19.91 10.34 -15.94
CA VAL A 129 21.19 10.25 -15.24
C VAL A 129 21.65 8.79 -15.21
N TYR A 130 22.56 8.46 -16.12
CA TYR A 130 23.11 7.13 -16.33
C TYR A 130 24.14 6.75 -15.26
N ASN A 131 23.88 5.65 -14.52
CA ASN A 131 24.84 4.99 -13.65
C ASN A 131 24.89 3.50 -13.99
N LYS A 132 26.03 3.06 -14.56
CA LYS A 132 26.28 1.70 -15.06
C LYS A 132 26.03 0.59 -14.03
N THR A 133 26.02 0.92 -12.75
CA THR A 133 26.11 -0.06 -11.67
C THR A 133 24.76 -0.38 -11.02
N SER A 134 23.76 0.51 -11.06
CA SER A 134 22.58 0.37 -10.18
C SER A 134 21.42 -0.44 -10.77
N ARG A 135 21.23 -0.44 -12.10
CA ARG A 135 20.10 -1.10 -12.80
C ARG A 135 18.74 -0.97 -12.10
N ALA A 136 18.52 0.15 -11.41
CA ALA A 136 17.36 0.38 -10.55
C ALA A 136 16.60 1.64 -10.99
N THR A 137 15.32 1.69 -10.64
CA THR A 137 14.46 2.86 -10.80
C THR A 137 14.67 3.85 -9.66
N GLN A 138 14.70 5.14 -9.98
CA GLN A 138 14.80 6.27 -9.05
C GLN A 138 13.60 7.20 -9.24
N PHE A 139 13.32 8.04 -8.25
CA PHE A 139 12.34 9.13 -8.40
C PHE A 139 13.03 10.33 -9.08
N PRO A 140 12.26 11.22 -9.75
CA PRO A 140 12.80 12.46 -10.27
C PRO A 140 13.46 13.31 -9.18
N ASP A 141 14.42 14.14 -9.56
CA ASP A 141 15.12 15.03 -8.63
C ASP A 141 14.13 15.91 -7.83
N GLY A 142 14.26 15.87 -6.51
CA GLY A 142 13.40 16.62 -5.60
C GLY A 142 12.00 16.02 -5.42
N VAL A 143 11.76 14.77 -5.81
CA VAL A 143 10.49 14.08 -5.57
C VAL A 143 10.71 12.90 -4.62
N ASP A 144 9.94 12.87 -3.53
CA ASP A 144 9.82 11.70 -2.67
C ASP A 144 8.41 11.14 -2.73
N VAL A 145 8.28 9.81 -2.85
CA VAL A 145 6.99 9.11 -2.90
C VAL A 145 6.93 8.04 -1.82
N ARG A 146 5.83 8.02 -1.07
CA ARG A 146 5.57 7.03 -0.02
C ARG A 146 4.21 6.37 -0.19
N VAL A 147 4.09 5.20 0.44
CA VAL A 147 2.87 4.40 0.47
C VAL A 147 2.20 4.58 1.84
N PRO A 148 1.04 5.23 1.92
CA PRO A 148 0.31 5.38 3.18
C PRO A 148 -0.48 4.12 3.55
N GLY A 149 -0.80 4.00 4.85
CA GLY A 149 -1.81 3.05 5.31
C GLY A 149 -1.40 1.58 5.41
N PHE A 150 -0.09 1.29 5.47
CA PHE A 150 0.35 -0.10 5.70
C PHE A 150 -0.21 -0.66 7.02
N GLY A 151 -0.79 -1.85 6.98
CA GLY A 151 -1.48 -2.46 8.14
C GLY A 151 -2.86 -1.88 8.42
N LYS A 152 -3.32 -0.88 7.66
CA LYS A 152 -4.67 -0.31 7.68
C LYS A 152 -5.37 -0.61 6.35
N THR A 153 -6.66 -0.30 6.24
CA THR A 153 -7.46 -0.60 5.03
C THR A 153 -7.80 0.65 4.22
N PHE A 154 -7.74 1.85 4.81
CA PHE A 154 -8.25 3.08 4.18
C PHE A 154 -7.62 3.38 2.81
N SER A 155 -6.32 3.11 2.64
CA SER A 155 -5.57 3.48 1.42
C SER A 155 -5.87 2.58 0.22
N LEU A 156 -6.54 1.44 0.43
CA LEU A 156 -7.00 0.52 -0.62
C LEU A 156 -8.52 0.43 -0.70
N GLU A 157 -9.26 0.87 0.33
CA GLU A 157 -10.73 0.97 0.27
C GLU A 157 -11.16 2.07 -0.70
N PHE A 158 -10.57 3.27 -0.57
CA PHE A 158 -10.77 4.39 -1.47
C PHE A 158 -9.43 4.93 -1.96
N LEU A 159 -9.25 4.96 -3.28
CA LEU A 159 -8.06 5.50 -3.92
C LEU A 159 -8.02 7.03 -3.86
N ASP A 160 -9.19 7.67 -3.87
CA ASP A 160 -9.32 9.11 -3.66
C ASP A 160 -9.74 9.38 -2.20
N PRO A 161 -8.96 10.16 -1.40
CA PRO A 161 -9.30 10.52 -0.03
C PRO A 161 -10.65 11.23 0.12
N SER A 162 -11.18 11.84 -0.94
CA SER A 162 -12.54 12.42 -0.97
C SER A 162 -13.64 11.37 -0.77
N LYS A 163 -13.29 10.07 -0.91
CA LYS A 163 -14.22 8.93 -0.94
C LYS A 163 -15.26 9.02 -2.04
N SER A 164 -14.92 9.71 -3.14
CA SER A 164 -15.68 9.64 -4.38
C SER A 164 -15.88 8.19 -4.80
N SER A 165 -17.08 7.86 -5.30
CA SER A 165 -17.41 6.51 -5.76
C SER A 165 -16.48 6.04 -6.89
N VAL A 166 -15.95 6.96 -7.69
CA VAL A 166 -14.95 6.68 -8.74
C VAL A 166 -13.66 6.07 -8.15
N GLY A 167 -13.30 6.46 -6.92
CA GLY A 167 -12.15 5.93 -6.21
C GLY A 167 -12.44 4.70 -5.35
N SER A 168 -13.69 4.20 -5.30
CA SER A 168 -14.04 3.02 -4.50
C SER A 168 -13.42 1.76 -5.08
N TYR A 169 -12.60 1.06 -4.29
CA TYR A 169 -11.93 -0.16 -4.73
C TYR A 169 -12.20 -1.33 -3.77
N PHE A 170 -11.48 -1.48 -2.65
CA PHE A 170 -11.77 -2.55 -1.68
C PHE A 170 -12.93 -2.24 -0.72
N HIS A 171 -13.52 -1.04 -0.77
CA HIS A 171 -14.49 -0.59 0.22
C HIS A 171 -15.64 -1.59 0.45
N THR A 172 -16.32 -2.05 -0.60
CA THR A 172 -17.43 -3.01 -0.50
C THR A 172 -17.01 -4.35 0.11
N MET A 173 -15.79 -4.81 -0.21
CA MET A 173 -15.24 -6.05 0.34
C MET A 173 -14.94 -5.90 1.83
N VAL A 174 -14.30 -4.79 2.22
CA VAL A 174 -13.99 -4.52 3.64
C VAL A 174 -15.26 -4.30 4.45
N GLU A 175 -16.26 -3.59 3.93
CA GLU A 175 -17.57 -3.46 4.58
C GLU A 175 -18.25 -4.81 4.79
N SER A 176 -18.15 -5.73 3.83
CA SER A 176 -18.70 -7.09 3.98
C SER A 176 -17.98 -7.87 5.09
N LEU A 177 -16.64 -7.81 5.13
CA LEU A 177 -15.85 -8.42 6.20
C LEU A 177 -16.20 -7.83 7.57
N VAL A 178 -16.35 -6.52 7.65
CA VAL A 178 -16.76 -5.83 8.89
C VAL A 178 -18.17 -6.24 9.31
N GLY A 179 -19.09 -6.39 8.35
CA GLY A 179 -20.43 -6.95 8.59
C GLY A 179 -20.41 -8.40 9.10
N TRP A 180 -19.34 -9.16 8.82
CA TRP A 180 -19.10 -10.51 9.37
C TRP A 180 -18.32 -10.53 10.69
N GLY A 181 -18.01 -9.37 11.28
CA GLY A 181 -17.36 -9.27 12.58
C GLY A 181 -15.85 -8.98 12.54
N TYR A 182 -15.27 -8.71 11.37
CA TYR A 182 -13.88 -8.23 11.28
C TYR A 182 -13.74 -6.78 11.75
N THR A 183 -12.57 -6.44 12.28
CA THR A 183 -12.15 -5.12 12.73
C THR A 183 -10.98 -4.59 11.89
N ARG A 184 -11.22 -3.44 11.22
CA ARG A 184 -10.22 -2.76 10.38
C ARG A 184 -8.93 -2.46 11.14
N GLY A 185 -7.81 -2.86 10.56
CA GLY A 185 -6.48 -2.64 11.14
C GLY A 185 -6.12 -3.63 12.25
N GLU A 186 -6.99 -4.57 12.58
CA GLU A 186 -6.75 -5.62 13.58
C GLU A 186 -6.68 -7.00 12.92
N ASP A 187 -7.82 -7.59 12.58
CA ASP A 187 -7.93 -8.91 11.93
C ASP A 187 -8.28 -8.80 10.44
N VAL A 188 -8.55 -7.60 9.90
CA VAL A 188 -8.46 -7.29 8.47
C VAL A 188 -7.50 -6.12 8.24
N ARG A 189 -6.43 -6.33 7.48
CA ARG A 189 -5.36 -5.34 7.23
C ARG A 189 -5.01 -5.24 5.76
N GLY A 190 -4.59 -4.06 5.32
CA GLY A 190 -4.03 -3.86 3.99
C GLY A 190 -2.51 -3.97 3.95
N ALA A 191 -1.99 -4.44 2.83
CA ALA A 191 -0.57 -4.46 2.47
C ALA A 191 -0.34 -3.66 1.18
N PRO A 192 -0.58 -2.33 1.19
CA PRO A 192 -0.33 -1.46 0.05
C PRO A 192 1.16 -1.40 -0.29
N TYR A 193 1.49 -1.13 -1.55
CA TYR A 193 2.86 -1.04 -2.05
C TYR A 193 3.01 0.03 -3.14
N ASP A 194 4.25 0.35 -3.53
CA ASP A 194 4.52 1.22 -4.69
C ASP A 194 4.38 0.39 -5.96
N TRP A 195 3.17 0.38 -6.51
CA TRP A 195 2.77 -0.45 -7.64
C TRP A 195 3.47 -0.12 -8.95
N ARG A 196 4.19 1.01 -9.02
CA ARG A 196 5.03 1.38 -10.17
C ARG A 196 6.28 0.52 -10.29
N ARG A 197 6.67 -0.17 -9.22
CA ARG A 197 7.88 -0.99 -9.15
C ARG A 197 7.54 -2.47 -9.24
N ALA A 198 8.37 -3.22 -9.94
CA ALA A 198 8.31 -4.67 -9.92
C ALA A 198 8.98 -5.24 -8.66
N PRO A 199 8.66 -6.48 -8.28
CA PRO A 199 9.39 -7.21 -7.26
C PRO A 199 10.87 -7.37 -7.64
N THR A 200 11.78 -7.19 -6.70
CA THR A 200 13.24 -7.34 -6.93
C THR A 200 13.59 -8.73 -7.46
N ALA A 201 12.81 -9.77 -7.16
CA ALA A 201 13.00 -11.13 -7.69
C ALA A 201 12.66 -11.27 -9.19
N ALA A 202 11.79 -10.41 -9.73
CA ALA A 202 11.47 -10.40 -11.17
C ALA A 202 12.64 -9.87 -12.03
N ALA A 203 13.54 -9.07 -11.44
CA ALA A 203 14.77 -8.60 -12.06
C ALA A 203 15.69 -9.73 -12.56
N GLY A 204 15.62 -10.90 -11.92
CA GLY A 204 16.41 -12.08 -12.28
C GLY A 204 15.76 -12.99 -13.34
N LEU A 205 14.50 -12.75 -13.68
CA LEU A 205 13.68 -13.63 -14.53
C LEU A 205 13.37 -13.06 -15.92
N GLU A 206 13.75 -11.81 -16.21
CA GLU A 206 13.54 -11.17 -17.53
C GLU A 206 14.17 -11.96 -18.69
N GLY A 207 15.17 -12.82 -18.42
CA GLY A 207 15.76 -13.73 -19.41
C GLY A 207 14.94 -14.98 -19.75
N GLN A 208 13.83 -15.26 -19.06
CA GLN A 208 13.02 -16.48 -19.26
C GLN A 208 11.70 -16.25 -20.00
N VAL A 209 11.18 -15.02 -20.03
CA VAL A 209 9.81 -14.74 -20.52
C VAL A 209 9.74 -14.40 -22.01
N TYR A 210 10.84 -13.93 -22.62
CA TYR A 210 10.92 -13.69 -24.07
C TYR A 210 12.28 -14.14 -24.65
N PRO A 211 12.38 -15.35 -25.23
CA PRO A 211 13.66 -15.90 -25.71
C PRO A 211 14.30 -15.11 -26.87
N GLY A 212 13.57 -14.15 -27.46
CA GLY A 212 14.07 -13.26 -28.52
C GLY A 212 14.37 -11.82 -28.10
N LEU A 213 14.05 -11.42 -26.85
CA LEU A 213 14.25 -10.04 -26.38
C LEU A 213 15.27 -10.04 -25.24
N ARG A 214 16.55 -9.80 -25.57
CA ARG A 214 17.54 -9.46 -24.55
C ARG A 214 17.34 -8.01 -24.14
N VAL A 215 16.53 -7.79 -23.09
CA VAL A 215 16.48 -6.50 -22.41
C VAL A 215 17.70 -6.43 -21.47
N THR A 216 18.75 -5.73 -21.89
CA THR A 216 19.72 -5.17 -20.95
C THR A 216 19.20 -3.80 -20.54
N GLY A 217 18.33 -3.76 -19.53
CA GLY A 217 17.67 -2.54 -19.04
C GLY A 217 17.62 -2.49 -17.51
N CYS A 218 17.09 -1.40 -16.95
CA CYS A 218 16.79 -1.35 -15.51
C CYS A 218 15.79 -2.44 -15.18
N ALA A 219 16.10 -3.23 -14.16
CA ALA A 219 15.06 -4.01 -13.53
C ALA A 219 14.07 -3.02 -12.93
N LEU A 220 12.78 -3.21 -13.20
CA LEU A 220 11.71 -2.53 -12.47
C LEU A 220 11.74 -2.87 -10.95
N GLY A 221 12.63 -3.78 -10.54
CA GLY A 221 12.97 -4.10 -9.17
C GLY A 221 13.38 -2.87 -8.37
N GLY A 222 12.57 -2.54 -7.36
CA GLY A 222 13.02 -1.62 -6.31
C GLY A 222 14.22 -2.22 -5.57
N ARG A 223 15.17 -1.37 -5.12
CA ARG A 223 15.94 -1.71 -3.92
C ARG A 223 14.90 -2.03 -2.84
N GLY A 224 14.95 -3.23 -2.26
CA GLY A 224 14.32 -3.46 -0.97
C GLY A 224 14.74 -2.32 -0.05
N GLN A 225 13.78 -1.76 0.68
CA GLN A 225 14.03 -0.63 1.60
C GLN A 225 15.29 -0.95 2.40
N ASP A 226 16.33 -0.15 2.19
CA ASP A 226 17.64 -0.35 2.81
C ASP A 226 17.45 -0.33 4.33
N PRO A 227 17.69 -1.44 5.05
CA PRO A 227 17.51 -1.48 6.51
C PRO A 227 18.40 -0.46 7.24
N ALA A 228 19.40 0.09 6.55
CA ALA A 228 20.32 1.09 7.06
C ALA A 228 19.77 2.54 7.03
N ARG A 229 18.58 2.79 6.47
CA ARG A 229 17.87 4.08 6.66
C ARG A 229 16.89 3.97 7.82
N PRO A 230 16.83 4.97 8.73
CA PRO A 230 16.02 4.91 9.94
C PRO A 230 14.52 5.11 9.62
N GLY A 231 13.90 4.13 8.97
CA GLY A 231 12.45 4.00 8.80
C GLY A 231 11.85 2.88 9.66
N PHE A 232 12.68 1.97 10.17
CA PHE A 232 12.29 0.89 11.08
C PHE A 232 12.32 1.32 12.56
N ARG A 233 11.75 2.50 12.85
CA ARG A 233 11.32 2.83 14.22
C ARG A 233 9.80 2.76 14.23
N ARG A 234 9.24 2.09 15.25
CA ARG A 234 7.82 2.22 15.62
C ARG A 234 7.44 3.69 15.46
N GLN A 235 6.61 4.02 14.48
CA GLN A 235 6.11 5.38 14.34
C GLN A 235 5.23 5.64 15.58
N GLN A 236 5.67 6.65 16.35
CA GLN A 236 4.95 7.23 17.48
C GLN A 236 3.55 7.67 16.99
N PRO A 237 2.48 7.53 17.79
CA PRO A 237 1.15 7.99 17.40
C PRO A 237 1.13 9.49 17.07
N ASP A 238 0.45 9.85 15.97
CA ASP A 238 0.11 11.24 15.64
C ASP A 238 -0.98 11.75 16.62
N PRO A 239 -0.79 12.91 17.27
CA PRO A 239 -1.73 13.46 18.25
C PRO A 239 -2.98 14.15 17.66
N SER A 240 -3.21 14.10 16.34
CA SER A 240 -4.27 14.91 15.70
C SER A 240 -5.64 14.23 15.52
N HIS A 241 -5.91 13.12 16.20
CA HIS A 241 -7.28 12.60 16.35
C HIS A 241 -7.65 12.42 17.82
N ARG A 242 -8.27 13.47 18.38
CA ARG A 242 -9.12 13.41 19.57
C ARG A 242 -10.44 14.10 19.24
#